data_AF-A0A2T4S2R1-F1
#
_entry.id   AF-A0A2T4S2R1-F1
#
_cell.length_a   1.000
_cell.length_b   1.000
_cell.length_c   1.000
_cell.angle_alpha   90.00
_cell.angle_beta   90.00
_cell.angle_gamma   90.00
#
_symmetry.space_group_name_H-M   'P 1'
#
loop_
_entity.id
_entity.type
_entity.pdbx_description
1 polymer ?
#
loop_
_entity_poly.entity_id
_entity_poly.type
_entity_poly.pdbx_seq_one_letter_code
_entity_poly.pdbx_strand_id
1 'polypeptide(L)'
;TWIIRIISTVVIFIPLLATWRGVFQGFKSMGPTAVSEVTEQVARIIFILGGSYVVLNVMGGSVLMANGVATFAAAIGAIVGIFTLWYYWRKRKPHIDKMVASDTTGLDVPYSKMYKEIISYSIPFVIVSLNFPLFNIVDQLTHN
;
A
#
# COMPACT_ATOMS: atom_id res chain seq x y z
N THR A 1 3.17 -6.21 -23.31
CA THR A 1 2.11 -5.20 -23.10
C THR A 1 1.04 -5.64 -22.11
N TRP A 2 0.62 -6.91 -22.07
CA TRP A 2 -0.38 -7.41 -21.12
C TRP A 2 -0.01 -7.20 -19.63
N ILE A 3 1.24 -7.44 -19.25
CA ILE A 3 1.74 -7.24 -17.87
C ILE A 3 1.54 -5.79 -17.39
N ILE A 4 1.78 -4.81 -18.27
CA ILE A 4 1.63 -3.38 -17.94
C ILE A 4 0.17 -3.04 -17.62
N ARG A 5 -0.80 -3.66 -18.31
CA ARG A 5 -2.24 -3.49 -18.03
C ARG A 5 -2.67 -4.10 -16.69
N ILE A 6 -2.01 -5.19 -16.29
CA ILE A 6 -2.21 -5.77 -14.95
C ILE A 6 -1.70 -4.80 -13.89
N ILE A 7 -0.49 -4.26 -14.06
CA ILE A 7 0.12 -3.31 -13.13
C ILE A 7 -0.76 -2.06 -12.98
N SER A 8 -1.28 -1.50 -14.07
CA SER A 8 -2.13 -0.30 -13.99
C SER A 8 -3.38 -0.52 -13.13
N THR A 9 -3.94 -1.73 -13.14
CA THR A 9 -5.10 -2.08 -12.32
C THR A 9 -4.73 -2.16 -10.82
N VAL A 10 -3.52 -2.63 -10.50
CA VAL A 10 -3.01 -2.76 -9.12
C VAL A 10 -2.80 -1.39 -8.47
N VAL A 11 -2.31 -0.41 -9.23
CA VAL A 11 -1.91 0.91 -8.69
C VAL A 11 -3.09 1.65 -8.03
N ILE A 12 -4.33 1.38 -8.46
CA ILE A 12 -5.54 2.00 -7.89
C ILE A 12 -5.69 1.67 -6.39
N PHE A 13 -5.19 0.52 -5.92
CA PHE A 13 -5.29 0.13 -4.51
C PHE A 13 -4.28 0.85 -3.62
N ILE A 14 -3.19 1.37 -4.18
CA ILE A 14 -2.08 1.95 -3.40
C ILE A 14 -2.51 3.23 -2.67
N PRO A 15 -3.14 4.24 -3.32
CA PRO A 15 -3.63 5.42 -2.62
C PRO A 15 -4.64 5.07 -1.52
N LEU A 16 -5.54 4.11 -1.79
CA LEU A 16 -6.54 3.69 -0.82
C LEU A 16 -5.90 3.11 0.45
N LEU A 17 -4.93 2.21 0.30
CA LEU A 17 -4.16 1.66 1.42
C LEU A 17 -3.39 2.74 2.16
N ALA A 18 -2.69 3.61 1.43
CA ALA A 18 -1.88 4.68 2.02
C ALA A 18 -2.73 5.66 2.85
N THR A 19 -3.87 6.10 2.31
CA THR A 19 -4.80 6.99 3.03
C THR A 19 -5.34 6.33 4.28
N TRP A 20 -5.80 5.07 4.19
CA TRP A 20 -6.43 4.42 5.34
C TRP A 20 -5.44 4.08 6.45
N ARG A 21 -4.24 3.64 6.09
CA ARG A 21 -3.11 3.50 7.01
C ARG A 21 -2.75 4.85 7.64
N GLY A 22 -2.72 5.91 6.84
CA GLY A 22 -2.47 7.28 7.31
C GLY A 22 -3.50 7.76 8.34
N VAL A 23 -4.78 7.45 8.16
CA VAL A 23 -5.83 7.74 9.15
C VAL A 23 -5.53 7.02 10.48
N PHE A 24 -5.27 5.71 10.44
CA PHE A 24 -4.94 4.97 11.66
C PHE A 24 -3.64 5.44 12.32
N GLN A 25 -2.61 5.77 11.54
CA GLN A 25 -1.36 6.33 12.03
C GLN A 25 -1.58 7.71 12.68
N GLY A 26 -2.42 8.56 12.10
CA GLY A 26 -2.78 9.88 12.64
C GLY A 26 -3.47 9.79 14.01
N PHE A 27 -4.30 8.78 14.22
CA PHE A 27 -4.89 8.46 15.54
C PHE A 27 -3.93 7.69 16.48
N LYS A 28 -2.62 7.66 16.20
CA LYS A 28 -1.59 6.92 16.95
C LYS A 28 -1.87 5.41 17.07
N SER A 29 -2.65 4.86 16.14
CA SER A 29 -3.07 3.48 16.11
C SER A 29 -2.28 2.70 15.05
N MET A 30 -1.03 2.37 15.33
CA MET A 30 -0.16 1.65 14.38
C MET A 30 -0.45 0.14 14.27
N GLY A 31 -1.12 -0.47 15.25
CA GLY A 31 -1.42 -1.91 15.25
C GLY A 31 -2.16 -2.39 13.98
N PRO A 32 -3.31 -1.80 13.60
CA PRO A 32 -4.02 -2.14 12.36
C PRO A 32 -3.16 -1.97 11.11
N THR A 33 -2.33 -0.92 11.07
CA THR A 33 -1.46 -0.65 9.93
C THR A 33 -0.41 -1.73 9.77
N ALA A 34 0.31 -2.07 10.84
CA ALA A 34 1.33 -3.11 10.83
C ALA A 34 0.74 -4.48 10.43
N VAL A 35 -0.43 -4.84 10.98
CA VAL A 35 -1.09 -6.10 10.61
C VAL A 35 -1.52 -6.08 9.13
N SER A 36 -2.01 -4.96 8.61
CA SER A 36 -2.37 -4.84 7.20
C SER A 36 -1.17 -4.98 6.26
N GLU A 37 0.00 -4.46 6.64
CA GLU A 37 1.23 -4.58 5.86
C GLU A 37 1.75 -6.00 5.86
N VAL A 38 1.81 -6.64 7.03
CA VAL A 38 2.27 -8.03 7.14
C VAL A 38 1.34 -8.98 6.39
N THR A 39 0.02 -8.83 6.55
CA THR A 39 -0.96 -9.68 5.86
C THR A 39 -0.94 -9.49 4.34
N GLU A 40 -0.81 -8.24 3.87
CA GLU A 40 -0.58 -7.94 2.44
C GLU A 40 0.66 -8.67 1.92
N GLN A 41 1.80 -8.53 2.63
CA GLN A 41 3.07 -9.08 2.16
C GLN A 41 3.09 -10.60 2.18
N VAL A 42 2.52 -11.23 3.21
CA VAL A 42 2.39 -12.70 3.27
C VAL A 42 1.54 -13.20 2.11
N ALA A 43 0.38 -12.58 1.86
CA ALA A 43 -0.46 -12.94 0.73
C ALA A 43 0.30 -12.78 -0.59
N ARG A 44 0.95 -11.63 -0.80
CA ARG A 44 1.75 -11.35 -2.00
C ARG A 44 2.80 -12.43 -2.26
N ILE A 45 3.58 -12.81 -1.24
CA ILE A 45 4.63 -13.84 -1.37
C ILE A 45 4.02 -15.20 -1.71
N ILE A 46 2.94 -15.60 -1.03
CA ILE A 46 2.25 -16.87 -1.30
C ILE A 46 1.76 -16.91 -2.75
N PHE A 47 1.15 -15.83 -3.25
CA PHE A 47 0.64 -15.78 -4.62
C PHE A 47 1.76 -15.67 -5.68
N ILE A 48 2.86 -14.98 -5.38
CA ILE A 48 4.04 -14.96 -6.27
C ILE A 48 4.61 -16.37 -6.41
N LEU A 49 4.96 -17.01 -5.30
CA LEU A 49 5.63 -18.31 -5.30
C LEU A 49 4.70 -19.42 -5.76
N GLY A 50 3.49 -19.49 -5.18
CA GLY A 50 2.49 -20.49 -5.53
C GLY A 50 1.99 -20.32 -6.97
N GLY A 51 1.66 -19.10 -7.38
CA GLY A 51 1.19 -18.81 -8.72
C GLY A 51 2.26 -19.10 -9.78
N SER A 52 3.51 -18.68 -9.55
CA SER A 52 4.61 -18.97 -10.48
C SER A 52 4.92 -20.47 -10.53
N TYR A 53 4.91 -21.16 -9.39
CA TYR A 53 5.14 -22.60 -9.34
C TYR A 53 4.10 -23.39 -10.13
N VAL A 54 2.81 -23.07 -9.95
CA VAL A 54 1.71 -23.72 -10.68
C VAL A 54 1.83 -23.49 -12.18
N VAL A 55 2.13 -22.25 -12.60
CA VAL A 55 2.27 -21.95 -14.03
C VAL A 55 3.43 -22.74 -14.65
N LEU A 56 4.58 -22.78 -13.99
CA LEU A 56 5.78 -23.41 -14.54
C LEU A 56 5.74 -24.95 -14.47
N ASN A 57 5.29 -25.52 -13.36
CA ASN A 57 5.42 -26.96 -13.09
C ASN A 57 4.14 -27.76 -13.36
N VAL A 58 2.97 -27.14 -13.27
CA VAL A 58 1.68 -27.84 -13.45
C VAL A 58 1.08 -27.55 -14.83
N MET A 59 1.11 -26.28 -15.25
CA MET A 59 0.51 -25.88 -16.53
C MET A 59 1.49 -25.94 -17.71
N GLY A 60 2.78 -26.16 -17.46
CA GLY A 60 3.84 -26.10 -18.49
C GLY A 60 3.93 -24.73 -19.18
N GLY A 61 3.45 -23.68 -18.51
CA GLY A 61 3.40 -22.32 -19.03
C GLY A 61 4.79 -21.71 -19.14
N SER A 62 4.90 -20.66 -19.97
CA SER A 62 6.16 -19.95 -20.14
C SER A 62 6.50 -19.09 -18.91
N VAL A 63 7.80 -18.77 -18.76
CA VAL A 63 8.29 -17.80 -17.77
C VAL A 63 7.56 -16.45 -17.88
N LEU A 64 7.19 -16.05 -19.10
CA LEU A 64 6.41 -14.83 -19.33
C LEU A 64 5.03 -14.88 -18.69
N MET A 65 4.35 -16.03 -18.77
CA MET A 65 3.05 -16.23 -18.15
C MET A 65 3.15 -16.27 -16.63
N ALA A 66 4.19 -16.93 -16.10
CA ALA A 66 4.47 -16.94 -14.65
C ALA A 66 4.72 -15.54 -14.11
N ASN A 67 5.49 -14.72 -14.84
CA ASN A 67 5.74 -13.32 -14.47
C ASN A 67 4.45 -12.47 -14.46
N GLY A 68 3.53 -12.73 -15.40
CA GLY A 68 2.22 -12.09 -15.41
C GLY A 68 1.39 -12.41 -14.17
N VAL A 69 1.37 -13.68 -13.75
CA VAL A 69 0.69 -14.12 -12.52
C VAL A 69 1.37 -13.54 -11.27
N ALA A 70 2.69 -13.53 -11.22
CA ALA A 70 3.45 -12.94 -10.12
C ALA A 70 3.17 -11.44 -9.97
N THR A 71 3.01 -10.73 -11.09
CA THR A 71 2.65 -9.32 -11.10
C THR A 71 1.23 -9.09 -10.58
N PHE A 72 0.29 -9.98 -10.90
CA PHE A 72 -1.09 -9.92 -10.39
C PHE A 72 -1.18 -10.21 -8.87
N ALA A 73 -0.24 -10.96 -8.30
CA ALA A 73 -0.17 -11.20 -6.85
C ALA A 73 -0.15 -9.91 -6.02
N ALA A 74 0.37 -8.81 -6.58
CA ALA A 74 0.34 -7.49 -5.97
C ALA A 74 -1.09 -6.97 -5.73
N ALA A 75 -2.02 -7.21 -6.65
CA ALA A 75 -3.43 -6.84 -6.48
C ALA A 75 -4.07 -7.67 -5.36
N ILE A 76 -3.77 -8.98 -5.33
CA ILE A 76 -4.33 -9.86 -4.30
C ILE A 76 -3.83 -9.47 -2.91
N GLY A 77 -2.53 -9.21 -2.77
CA GLY A 77 -1.97 -8.70 -1.52
C GLY A 77 -2.64 -7.39 -1.08
N ALA A 78 -2.83 -6.45 -2.01
CA ALA A 78 -3.48 -5.18 -1.71
C ALA A 78 -4.95 -5.36 -1.26
N ILE A 79 -5.70 -6.25 -1.92
CA ILE A 79 -7.08 -6.60 -1.54
C ILE A 79 -7.11 -7.18 -0.12
N VAL A 80 -6.22 -8.13 0.20
CA VAL A 80 -6.11 -8.71 1.55
C VAL A 80 -5.78 -7.63 2.59
N GLY A 81 -4.85 -6.73 2.29
CA GLY A 81 -4.52 -5.59 3.16
C GLY A 81 -5.72 -4.66 3.41
N ILE A 82 -6.50 -4.36 2.37
CA ILE A 82 -7.73 -3.55 2.47
C ILE A 82 -8.76 -4.26 3.35
N PHE A 83 -8.99 -5.56 3.16
CA PHE A 83 -9.91 -6.34 4.00
C PHE A 83 -9.48 -6.35 5.47
N THR A 84 -8.18 -6.51 5.74
CA THR A 84 -7.63 -6.40 7.10
C THR A 84 -7.95 -5.03 7.71
N LEU A 85 -7.69 -3.94 6.99
CA LEU A 85 -8.00 -2.59 7.48
C LEU A 85 -9.50 -2.36 7.68
N TRP A 86 -10.34 -2.86 6.78
CA TRP A 86 -11.80 -2.77 6.90
C TRP A 86 -12.31 -3.48 8.17
N TYR A 87 -11.79 -4.67 8.46
CA TYR A 87 -12.11 -5.39 9.68
C TYR A 87 -11.74 -4.59 10.94
N TYR A 88 -10.52 -4.03 10.97
CA TYR A 88 -10.08 -3.20 12.09
C TYR A 88 -10.83 -1.87 12.18
N TRP A 89 -11.23 -1.29 11.05
CA TRP A 89 -12.06 -0.08 11.00
C TRP A 89 -13.38 -0.33 11.72
N ARG A 90 -14.10 -1.40 11.38
CA ARG A 90 -15.36 -1.75 12.06
C ARG A 90 -15.19 -1.94 13.57
N LYS A 91 -14.07 -2.53 14.00
CA LYS A 91 -13.78 -2.79 15.42
C LYS A 91 -13.34 -1.54 16.19
N ARG A 92 -12.60 -0.62 15.56
CA ARG A 92 -12.00 0.56 16.21
C ARG A 92 -12.78 1.85 16.01
N LYS A 93 -13.71 1.91 15.04
CA LYS A 93 -14.57 3.08 14.80
C LYS A 93 -15.21 3.63 16.08
N PRO A 94 -15.76 2.82 17.00
CA PRO A 94 -16.37 3.35 18.22
C PRO A 94 -15.38 4.04 19.18
N HIS A 95 -14.09 3.67 19.14
CA HIS A 95 -13.06 4.34 19.94
C HIS A 95 -12.64 5.66 19.30
N ILE A 96 -12.50 5.70 17.97
CA ILE A 96 -12.19 6.92 17.23
C ILE A 96 -13.33 7.94 17.40
N ASP A 97 -14.59 7.51 17.28
CA ASP A 97 -15.76 8.38 17.47
C ASP A 97 -15.79 9.00 18.88
N LYS A 98 -15.37 8.25 19.92
CA LYS A 98 -15.23 8.78 21.29
C LYS A 98 -14.12 9.82 21.42
N MET A 99 -12.98 9.61 20.75
CA MET A 99 -11.86 10.57 20.76
C MET A 99 -12.26 11.90 20.10
N VAL A 100 -13.02 11.83 19.01
CA VAL A 100 -13.58 13.01 18.33
C VAL A 100 -14.62 13.72 19.21
N ALA A 101 -15.50 12.97 19.88
CA ALA A 101 -16.49 13.54 20.78
C ALA A 101 -15.90 14.19 22.04
N SER A 102 -14.73 13.74 22.48
CA SER A 102 -13.99 14.32 23.62
C SER A 102 -13.06 15.48 23.23
N ASP A 103 -13.04 15.88 21.95
CA ASP A 103 -12.18 16.97 21.49
C ASP A 103 -12.72 18.33 21.95
N THR A 104 -11.98 18.99 22.83
CA THR A 104 -12.31 20.32 23.37
C THR A 104 -11.43 21.43 22.77
N THR A 105 -10.63 21.13 21.74
CA THR A 105 -9.61 22.06 21.23
C THR A 105 -10.18 23.26 20.45
N GLY A 106 -11.43 23.17 19.98
CA GLY A 106 -12.14 24.29 19.33
C GLY A 106 -11.46 24.79 18.04
N LEU A 107 -10.60 23.97 17.44
CA LEU A 107 -9.84 24.29 16.23
C LEU A 107 -10.71 24.05 14.99
N ASP A 108 -11.23 25.12 14.39
CA ASP A 108 -11.84 25.07 13.06
C ASP A 108 -10.81 25.49 12.00
N VAL A 109 -10.05 24.52 11.51
CA VAL A 109 -9.06 24.75 10.46
C VAL A 109 -9.76 24.60 9.10
N PRO A 110 -9.77 25.64 8.25
CA PRO A 110 -10.39 25.54 6.94
C PRO A 110 -9.68 24.49 6.08
N TYR A 111 -10.45 23.63 5.42
CA TYR A 111 -9.95 22.52 4.59
C TYR A 111 -8.85 22.95 3.60
N SER A 112 -8.96 24.15 3.02
CA SER A 112 -7.95 24.70 2.09
C SER A 112 -6.55 24.83 2.72
N LYS A 113 -6.47 25.28 3.99
CA LYS A 113 -5.20 25.35 4.71
C LYS A 113 -4.64 23.95 4.97
N MET A 114 -5.50 23.01 5.36
CA MET A 114 -5.11 21.63 5.62
C MET A 114 -4.56 20.93 4.37
N TYR A 115 -5.21 21.07 3.20
CA TYR A 115 -4.69 20.54 1.94
C TYR A 115 -3.37 21.20 1.53
N LYS A 116 -3.24 22.52 1.70
CA LYS A 116 -1.99 23.23 1.39
C LYS A 116 -0.84 22.73 2.26
N GLU A 117 -1.08 22.52 3.54
CA GLU A 117 -0.10 21.98 4.48
C GLU A 117 0.31 20.55 4.10
N ILE A 118 -0.66 19.67 3.86
CA ILE A 118 -0.41 18.29 3.41
C ILE A 118 0.44 18.27 2.14
N ILE A 119 0.09 19.05 1.12
CA ILE A 119 0.83 19.10 -0.16
C ILE A 119 2.23 19.69 0.06
N SER A 120 2.34 20.78 0.81
CA SER A 120 3.63 21.43 1.08
C SER A 120 4.60 20.52 1.83
N TYR A 121 4.12 19.64 2.71
CA TYR A 121 4.95 18.64 3.39
C TYR A 121 5.17 17.38 2.56
N SER A 122 4.22 16.99 1.72
CA SER A 122 4.35 15.80 0.87
C SER A 122 5.40 15.98 -0.23
N ILE A 123 5.53 17.17 -0.82
CA ILE A 123 6.53 17.46 -1.88
C ILE A 123 7.98 17.13 -1.44
N PRO A 124 8.52 17.70 -0.35
CA PRO A 124 9.88 17.40 0.08
C PRO A 124 10.03 15.93 0.50
N PHE A 125 8.99 15.34 1.11
CA PHE A 125 9.00 13.93 1.47
C PHE A 125 9.12 13.01 0.25
N VAL A 126 8.36 13.29 -0.81
CA VAL A 126 8.44 12.54 -2.07
C VAL A 126 9.83 12.68 -2.69
N ILE A 127 10.41 13.88 -2.73
CA ILE A 127 11.78 14.09 -3.23
C ILE A 127 12.78 13.22 -2.47
N VAL A 128 12.69 13.18 -1.14
CA VAL A 128 13.57 12.34 -0.32
C VAL A 128 13.35 10.84 -0.62
N SER A 129 12.10 10.42 -0.79
CA SER A 129 11.78 9.01 -1.10
C SER A 129 12.29 8.55 -2.48
N LEU A 130 12.40 9.47 -3.44
CA LEU A 130 12.93 9.18 -4.78
C LEU A 130 14.43 8.93 -4.80
N ASN A 131 15.18 9.33 -3.76
CA ASN A 131 16.61 9.06 -3.69
C ASN A 131 16.92 7.56 -3.71
N PHE A 132 16.10 6.73 -3.08
CA PHE A 132 16.33 5.29 -3.03
C PHE A 132 16.30 4.61 -4.42
N PRO A 133 15.24 4.77 -5.25
CA PRO A 133 15.26 4.22 -6.60
C PRO A 133 16.34 4.85 -7.48
N LEU A 134 16.68 6.14 -7.28
CA LEU A 134 17.79 6.78 -8.00
C LEU A 134 19.14 6.12 -7.68
N PHE A 135 19.41 5.83 -6.40
CA PHE A 135 20.62 5.12 -6.02
C PHE A 135 20.66 3.70 -6.60
N ASN A 136 19.54 2.99 -6.63
CA ASN A 136 19.49 1.66 -7.27
C ASN A 136 19.81 1.75 -8.77
N ILE A 137 19.35 2.78 -9.48
CA ILE A 137 19.68 2.98 -10.90
C ILE A 137 21.17 3.25 -11.08
N VAL A 138 21.75 4.14 -10.26
CA VAL A 138 23.18 4.46 -10.34
C VAL A 138 24.03 3.23 -10.04
N ASP A 139 23.69 2.47 -9.01
CA ASP A 139 24.40 1.25 -8.63
C ASP A 139 24.32 0.20 -9.74
N GLN A 140 23.13 -0.02 -10.30
CA GLN A 140 22.91 -0.98 -11.38
C GLN A 140 23.60 -0.60 -12.70
N LEU A 141 23.88 0.69 -12.93
CA LEU A 141 24.64 1.17 -14.09
C LEU A 141 26.16 1.18 -13.88
N THR A 142 26.62 1.22 -12.63
CA THR A 142 28.05 1.34 -12.29
C THR A 142 28.69 0.00 -11.93
N HIS A 143 27.95 -0.89 -11.25
CA HIS A 143 28.45 -2.19 -10.76
C HIS A 143 27.90 -3.40 -11.57
N ASN A 144 27.40 -3.17 -12.78
CA ASN A 144 27.04 -4.20 -13.75
C ASN A 144 27.90 -4.03 -15.01
#